data_AF-T0YX51-F1
#
_entry.id   AF-T0YX51-F1
#
_cell.length_a   1.000
_cell.length_b   1.000
_cell.length_c   1.000
_cell.angle_alpha   90.00
_cell.angle_beta   90.00
_cell.angle_gamma   90.00
#
_symmetry.space_group_name_H-M   'P 1'
#
loop_
_entity.id
_entity.type
_entity.pdbx_description
1 polymer ?
#
loop_
_entity_poly.entity_id
_entity_poly.type
_entity_poly.pdbx_seq_one_letter_code
_entity_poly.pdbx_strand_id
1 'polypeptide(L)'
;MLTRMHRYCGKAWSDEDIGRIRALLEQEPRANRARLSRRVCELFEWRSANGRLKEMSCRVAMLKMHRDGLIDLPAPRWARPRSYQVVATSAGDPQPEWGGTVNDLGQLKVVPVARGAPLRLWNEVVARHHYLGYKMLPGAQLRYFIRDGERLLGADGLWGLGLEGSAAGYLHWLEQRGASAGAAFNRGSVALSDPALDSLSQLGFQEFGDRGETLA
;
A
#
# COMPACT_ATOMS: atom_id res chain seq x y z
N MET A 1 34.79 6.31 -27.95
CA MET A 1 34.35 5.27 -27.00
C MET A 1 32.87 5.47 -26.73
N LEU A 2 32.03 4.45 -26.90
CA LEU A 2 30.60 4.53 -26.57
C LEU A 2 30.46 4.41 -25.05
N THR A 3 29.99 5.46 -24.38
CA THR A 3 29.70 5.43 -22.94
C THR A 3 28.48 4.56 -22.70
N ARG A 4 28.63 3.47 -21.93
CA ARG A 4 27.46 2.65 -21.57
C ARG A 4 26.60 3.41 -20.58
N MET A 5 25.29 3.36 -20.81
CA MET A 5 24.27 3.97 -19.97
C MET A 5 23.50 2.88 -19.22
N HIS A 6 23.43 3.01 -17.90
CA HIS A 6 22.63 2.15 -17.03
C HIS A 6 21.45 2.95 -16.47
N ARG A 7 20.27 2.34 -16.33
CA ARG A 7 19.07 3.03 -15.83
C ARG A 7 18.56 2.39 -14.54
N TYR A 8 18.54 3.18 -13.47
CA TYR A 8 18.05 2.75 -12.16
C TYR A 8 17.15 3.80 -11.53
N CYS A 9 15.97 3.38 -11.06
CA CYS A 9 15.00 4.25 -10.36
C CYS A 9 14.70 5.56 -11.13
N GLY A 10 14.60 5.48 -12.46
CA GLY A 10 14.34 6.62 -13.34
C GLY A 10 15.55 7.49 -13.68
N LYS A 11 16.71 7.33 -13.04
CA LYS A 11 17.95 8.07 -13.33
C LYS A 11 18.88 7.24 -14.24
N ALA A 12 19.53 7.92 -15.19
CA ALA A 12 20.59 7.35 -16.02
C ALA A 12 21.96 7.53 -15.34
N TRP A 13 22.83 6.54 -15.50
CA TRP A 13 24.16 6.44 -14.91
C TRP A 13 25.15 6.03 -15.99
N SER A 14 26.19 6.83 -16.19
CA SER A 14 27.33 6.47 -17.04
C SER A 14 28.28 5.51 -16.33
N ASP A 15 29.11 4.80 -17.10
CA ASP A 15 30.23 4.06 -16.53
C ASP A 15 31.16 4.95 -15.69
N GLU A 16 31.30 6.24 -16.04
CA GLU A 16 32.03 7.22 -15.25
C GLU A 16 31.35 7.48 -13.90
N ASP A 17 30.02 7.64 -13.88
CA ASP A 17 29.25 7.79 -12.64
C ASP A 17 29.39 6.55 -11.75
N ILE A 18 29.33 5.35 -12.34
CA ILE A 18 29.58 4.10 -11.62
C ILE A 18 31.01 4.08 -11.04
N GLY A 19 32.01 4.53 -11.80
CA GLY A 19 33.39 4.69 -11.33
C GLY A 19 33.50 5.63 -10.12
N ARG A 20 32.81 6.78 -10.17
CA ARG A 20 32.76 7.72 -9.03
C ARG A 20 32.08 7.12 -7.80
N ILE A 21 31.04 6.29 -7.99
CA ILE A 21 30.40 5.55 -6.87
C ILE A 21 31.39 4.56 -6.26
N ARG A 22 32.16 3.81 -7.07
CA ARG A 22 33.17 2.87 -6.56
C ARG A 22 34.23 3.57 -5.72
N ALA A 23 34.78 4.68 -6.23
CA ALA A 23 35.77 5.47 -5.49
C ALA A 23 35.21 5.97 -4.14
N LEU A 24 33.94 6.38 -4.10
CA LEU A 24 33.27 6.79 -2.87
C LEU A 24 33.08 5.63 -1.87
N LEU A 25 32.80 4.42 -2.35
CA LEU A 25 32.69 3.24 -1.51
C LEU A 25 34.04 2.84 -0.89
N GLU A 26 35.12 2.95 -1.66
CA GLU A 26 36.50 2.67 -1.21
C GLU A 26 36.99 3.65 -0.14
N GLN A 27 36.58 4.92 -0.22
CA GLN A 27 36.92 5.95 0.78
C GLN A 27 36.23 5.73 2.13
N GLU A 28 35.10 5.02 2.15
CA GLU A 28 34.27 4.84 3.35
C GLU A 28 33.96 3.36 3.66
N PRO A 29 34.98 2.47 3.84
CA PRO A 29 34.77 1.03 3.91
C PRO A 29 33.97 0.57 5.15
N ARG A 30 33.97 1.39 6.22
CA ARG A 30 33.20 1.13 7.44
C ARG A 30 31.81 1.75 7.42
N ALA A 31 31.42 2.49 6.37
CA ALA A 31 30.10 3.09 6.29
C ALA A 31 29.02 2.02 6.04
N ASN A 32 27.84 2.24 6.61
CA ASN A 32 26.68 1.40 6.30
C ASN A 32 26.03 1.88 4.99
N ARG A 33 25.19 1.03 4.39
CA ARG A 33 24.47 1.34 3.15
C ARG A 33 23.62 2.61 3.23
N ALA A 34 23.17 3.02 4.42
CA ALA A 34 22.38 4.24 4.58
C ALA A 34 23.25 5.51 4.44
N ARG A 35 24.41 5.54 5.09
CA ARG A 35 25.40 6.61 4.94
C ARG A 35 25.90 6.71 3.50
N LEU A 36 26.26 5.58 2.89
CA LEU A 36 26.69 5.54 1.49
C LEU A 36 25.63 6.08 0.53
N SER A 37 24.35 5.72 0.71
CA SER A 37 23.28 6.27 -0.13
C SER A 37 23.09 7.79 -0.01
N ARG A 38 23.37 8.38 1.16
CA ARG A 38 23.33 9.84 1.32
C ARG A 38 24.47 10.51 0.60
N ARG A 39 25.68 9.98 0.77
CA ARG A 39 26.89 10.49 0.13
C ARG A 39 26.80 10.42 -1.40
N VAL A 40 26.21 9.35 -1.94
CA VAL A 40 25.89 9.26 -3.38
C VAL A 40 24.81 10.28 -3.78
N CYS A 41 23.73 10.43 -3.01
CA CYS A 41 22.74 11.47 -3.30
C CYS A 41 23.34 12.89 -3.30
N GLU A 42 24.26 13.20 -2.38
CA GLU A 42 24.99 14.46 -2.33
C GLU A 42 25.90 14.62 -3.55
N LEU A 43 26.72 13.60 -3.86
CA LEU A 43 27.67 13.63 -4.98
C LEU A 43 27.00 13.91 -6.34
N PHE A 44 25.78 13.40 -6.54
CA PHE A 44 25.03 13.56 -7.79
C PHE A 44 23.87 14.55 -7.69
N GLU A 45 23.79 15.33 -6.61
CA GLU A 45 22.69 16.26 -6.30
C GLU A 45 21.29 15.64 -6.52
N TRP A 46 21.15 14.36 -6.15
CA TRP A 46 19.94 13.60 -6.43
C TRP A 46 18.84 13.86 -5.40
N ARG A 47 18.03 14.88 -5.69
CA ARG A 47 16.99 15.42 -4.81
C ARG A 47 15.56 15.23 -5.35
N SER A 48 14.57 15.30 -4.47
CA SER A 48 13.14 15.40 -4.82
C SER A 48 12.73 16.86 -5.04
N ALA A 49 11.51 17.07 -5.55
CA ALA A 49 10.97 18.40 -5.83
C ALA A 49 10.95 19.32 -4.59
N ASN A 50 10.88 18.73 -3.38
CA ASN A 50 10.99 19.45 -2.11
C ASN A 50 12.44 19.65 -1.61
N GLY A 51 13.46 19.45 -2.46
CA GLY A 51 14.88 19.65 -2.13
C GLY A 51 15.55 18.58 -1.25
N ARG A 52 14.78 17.62 -0.72
CA ARG A 52 15.32 16.53 0.12
C ARG A 52 16.08 15.51 -0.73
N LEU A 53 17.10 14.88 -0.16
CA LEU A 53 17.84 13.80 -0.83
C LEU A 53 16.93 12.60 -1.11
N LYS A 54 17.05 12.00 -2.30
CA LYS A 54 16.32 10.79 -2.69
C LYS A 54 16.94 9.51 -2.12
N GLU A 55 17.25 9.50 -0.83
CA GLU A 55 18.00 8.42 -0.17
C GLU A 55 17.41 7.02 -0.42
N MET A 56 16.09 6.89 -0.35
CA MET A 56 15.40 5.61 -0.55
C MET A 56 15.54 5.12 -1.99
N SER A 57 15.35 6.00 -2.98
CA SER A 57 15.54 5.65 -4.40
C SER A 57 16.99 5.33 -4.72
N CYS A 58 17.92 6.09 -4.14
CA CYS A 58 19.36 5.85 -4.29
C CYS A 58 19.79 4.52 -3.71
N ARG A 59 19.31 4.19 -2.50
CA ARG A 59 19.61 2.90 -1.89
C ARG A 59 19.08 1.74 -2.73
N VAL A 60 17.88 1.86 -3.31
CA VAL A 60 17.34 0.84 -4.22
C VAL A 60 18.17 0.75 -5.50
N ALA A 61 18.61 1.88 -6.08
CA ALA A 61 19.46 1.90 -7.26
C ALA A 61 20.81 1.22 -6.99
N MET A 62 21.50 1.58 -5.91
CA MET A 62 22.77 0.98 -5.51
C MET A 62 22.64 -0.53 -5.24
N LEU A 63 21.54 -0.97 -4.63
CA LEU A 63 21.28 -2.40 -4.44
C LEU A 63 21.10 -3.16 -5.76
N LYS A 64 20.51 -2.53 -6.78
CA LYS A 64 20.39 -3.12 -8.12
C LYS A 64 21.74 -3.15 -8.82
N MET A 65 22.48 -2.04 -8.81
CA MET A 65 23.86 -1.97 -9.33
C MET A 65 24.76 -3.04 -8.72
N HIS A 66 24.63 -3.31 -7.42
CA HIS A 66 25.39 -4.36 -6.75
C HIS A 66 25.01 -5.78 -7.22
N ARG A 67 23.72 -6.04 -7.42
CA ARG A 67 23.26 -7.33 -7.98
C ARG A 67 23.72 -7.52 -9.43
N ASP A 68 23.80 -6.42 -10.17
CA ASP A 68 24.26 -6.41 -11.56
C ASP A 68 25.80 -6.45 -11.66
N GLY A 69 26.51 -6.55 -10.53
CA GLY A 69 27.98 -6.63 -10.48
C GLY A 69 28.69 -5.31 -10.80
N LEU A 70 27.98 -4.18 -10.81
CA LEU A 70 28.56 -2.88 -11.12
C LEU A 70 29.28 -2.25 -9.93
N ILE A 71 28.86 -2.52 -8.70
CA ILE A 71 29.48 -1.98 -7.47
C ILE A 71 29.45 -3.03 -6.35
N ASP A 72 30.32 -2.91 -5.35
CA ASP A 72 30.33 -3.79 -4.19
C ASP A 72 29.85 -3.05 -2.93
N LEU A 73 28.67 -3.43 -2.44
CA LEU A 73 28.12 -2.86 -1.22
C LEU A 73 28.49 -3.70 0.01
N PRO A 74 28.77 -3.06 1.17
CA PRO A 74 29.05 -3.78 2.40
C PRO A 74 27.85 -4.67 2.79
N ALA A 75 28.10 -5.79 3.45
CA ALA A 75 27.04 -6.69 3.90
C ALA A 75 25.98 -5.97 4.78
N PRO A 76 24.71 -6.40 4.75
CA PRO A 76 23.69 -5.85 5.65
C PRO A 76 24.09 -6.10 7.11
N ARG A 77 24.02 -5.07 7.96
CA ARG A 77 24.34 -5.21 9.40
C ARG A 77 23.25 -5.91 10.19
N TRP A 78 22.02 -5.90 9.69
CA TRP A 78 20.87 -6.53 10.34
C TRP A 78 20.21 -7.51 9.39
N ALA A 79 19.76 -8.62 9.96
CA ALA A 79 18.92 -9.56 9.25
C ALA A 79 17.67 -8.84 8.74
N ARG A 80 17.16 -9.29 7.58
CA ARG A 80 15.85 -8.84 7.13
C ARG A 80 14.84 -9.19 8.22
N PRO A 81 14.00 -8.24 8.69
CA PRO A 81 12.91 -8.60 9.56
C PRO A 81 12.07 -9.68 8.88
N ARG A 82 11.59 -10.65 9.66
CA ARG A 82 10.70 -11.69 9.12
C ARG A 82 9.54 -11.02 8.40
N SER A 83 9.21 -11.55 7.22
CA SER A 83 7.99 -11.16 6.53
C SER A 83 6.82 -11.26 7.50
N TYR A 84 5.96 -10.24 7.56
CA TYR A 84 4.71 -10.35 8.29
C TYR A 84 3.93 -11.56 7.78
N GLN A 85 3.52 -12.42 8.70
CA GLN A 85 2.72 -13.60 8.43
C GLN A 85 1.35 -13.39 9.07
N VAL A 86 0.30 -13.63 8.30
CA VAL A 86 -1.07 -13.62 8.80
C VAL A 86 -1.27 -14.91 9.60
N VAL A 87 -1.80 -14.77 10.81
CA VAL A 87 -2.15 -15.90 11.67
C VAL A 87 -3.66 -16.06 11.63
N ALA A 88 -4.11 -17.24 11.22
CA ALA A 88 -5.51 -17.64 11.24
C ALA A 88 -6.01 -17.83 12.69
N THR A 89 -7.13 -17.21 13.03
CA THR A 89 -7.85 -17.30 14.30
C THR A 89 -9.34 -17.59 14.06
N SER A 90 -10.08 -18.04 15.07
CA SER A 90 -11.52 -18.27 14.90
C SER A 90 -12.32 -16.99 14.61
N ALA A 91 -11.76 -15.82 14.89
CA ALA A 91 -12.42 -14.54 14.59
C ALA A 91 -12.51 -14.23 13.09
N GLY A 92 -11.60 -14.78 12.28
CA GLY A 92 -11.65 -14.69 10.81
C GLY A 92 -12.39 -15.84 10.14
N ASP A 93 -13.04 -16.71 10.93
CA ASP A 93 -13.78 -17.85 10.41
C ASP A 93 -14.98 -17.42 9.59
N PRO A 94 -15.32 -18.25 8.59
CA PRO A 94 -16.51 -18.03 7.82
C PRO A 94 -17.76 -17.96 8.73
N GLN A 95 -18.50 -16.85 8.66
CA GLN A 95 -19.85 -16.75 9.25
C GLN A 95 -20.86 -17.64 8.51
N PRO A 96 -22.02 -17.98 9.10
CA PRO A 96 -23.09 -18.65 8.35
C PRO A 96 -23.51 -17.83 7.12
N GLU A 97 -23.93 -18.52 6.06
CA GLU A 97 -24.51 -17.85 4.88
C GLU A 97 -25.74 -17.02 5.29
N TRP A 98 -25.92 -15.88 4.63
CA TRP A 98 -27.10 -15.05 4.83
C TRP A 98 -28.22 -15.50 3.91
N GLY A 99 -29.30 -16.03 4.49
CA GLY A 99 -30.50 -16.44 3.75
C GLY A 99 -31.53 -15.33 3.57
N GLY A 100 -31.32 -14.13 4.14
CA GLY A 100 -32.24 -13.00 4.05
C GLY A 100 -31.95 -12.09 2.85
N THR A 101 -32.77 -11.05 2.70
CA THR A 101 -32.51 -9.95 1.76
C THR A 101 -31.60 -8.90 2.39
N VAL A 102 -31.09 -7.96 1.59
CA VAL A 102 -30.31 -6.83 2.12
C VAL A 102 -31.16 -5.93 3.02
N ASN A 103 -32.48 -5.84 2.77
CA ASN A 103 -33.40 -5.03 3.57
C ASN A 103 -33.62 -5.60 4.98
N ASP A 104 -33.28 -6.87 5.20
CA ASP A 104 -33.38 -7.52 6.51
C ASP A 104 -32.18 -7.18 7.42
N LEU A 105 -31.18 -6.46 6.91
CA LEU A 105 -30.04 -5.96 7.68
C LEU A 105 -30.44 -4.66 8.41
N GLY A 106 -30.63 -4.74 9.72
CA GLY A 106 -31.15 -3.62 10.53
C GLY A 106 -30.10 -2.66 11.08
N GLN A 107 -28.82 -3.06 11.13
CA GLN A 107 -27.74 -2.32 11.79
C GLN A 107 -26.47 -2.25 10.94
N LEU A 108 -26.63 -2.09 9.63
CA LEU A 108 -25.53 -2.03 8.68
C LEU A 108 -24.63 -0.80 8.93
N LYS A 109 -23.33 -1.04 9.15
CA LYS A 109 -22.31 -0.01 9.41
C LYS A 109 -21.01 -0.31 8.68
N VAL A 110 -20.32 0.76 8.28
CA VAL A 110 -18.94 0.72 7.79
C VAL A 110 -18.04 1.28 8.90
N VAL A 111 -17.17 0.43 9.45
CA VAL A 111 -16.37 0.74 10.64
C VAL A 111 -14.89 0.83 10.28
N PRO A 112 -14.20 1.96 10.55
CA PRO A 112 -12.78 2.08 10.27
C PRO A 112 -11.94 1.12 11.14
N VAL A 113 -10.90 0.56 10.55
CA VAL A 113 -10.03 -0.43 11.19
C VAL A 113 -8.91 0.26 11.94
N ALA A 114 -8.97 0.19 13.28
CA ALA A 114 -7.91 0.66 14.15
C ALA A 114 -6.68 -0.28 14.15
N ARG A 115 -5.54 0.23 14.64
CA ARG A 115 -4.31 -0.56 14.83
C ARG A 115 -4.53 -1.68 15.87
N GLY A 116 -3.65 -2.68 15.84
CA GLY A 116 -3.66 -3.77 16.82
C GLY A 116 -4.54 -4.94 16.37
N ALA A 117 -5.42 -5.42 17.26
CA ALA A 117 -6.26 -6.58 17.00
C ALA A 117 -7.21 -6.41 15.79
N PRO A 118 -7.90 -5.25 15.60
CA PRO A 118 -8.76 -5.05 14.44
C PRO A 118 -8.00 -5.13 13.11
N LEU A 119 -6.81 -4.53 13.02
CA LEU A 119 -5.96 -4.63 11.83
C LEU A 119 -5.52 -6.07 11.55
N ARG A 120 -5.18 -6.85 12.59
CA ARG A 120 -4.83 -8.27 12.40
C ARG A 120 -6.01 -9.07 11.87
N LEU A 121 -7.21 -8.84 12.41
CA LEU A 121 -8.44 -9.46 11.91
C LEU A 121 -8.74 -9.05 10.47
N TRP A 122 -8.56 -7.78 10.11
CA TRP A 122 -8.73 -7.32 8.74
C TRP A 122 -7.76 -8.02 7.78
N ASN A 123 -6.46 -8.07 8.13
CA ASN A 123 -5.46 -8.78 7.34
C ASN A 123 -5.79 -10.27 7.19
N GLU A 124 -6.34 -10.87 8.25
CA GLU A 124 -6.78 -12.25 8.27
C GLU A 124 -7.96 -12.51 7.33
N VAL A 125 -9.01 -11.69 7.43
CA VAL A 125 -10.19 -11.78 6.57
C VAL A 125 -9.80 -11.61 5.09
N VAL A 126 -8.92 -10.65 4.80
CA VAL A 126 -8.36 -10.46 3.45
C VAL A 126 -7.55 -11.67 3.01
N ALA A 127 -6.71 -12.23 3.88
CA ALA A 127 -5.88 -13.37 3.54
C ALA A 127 -6.68 -14.63 3.20
N ARG A 128 -7.75 -14.88 3.97
CA ARG A 128 -8.58 -16.07 3.82
C ARG A 128 -9.50 -16.00 2.63
N HIS A 129 -10.06 -14.81 2.39
CA HIS A 129 -11.24 -14.72 1.55
C HIS A 129 -11.08 -13.83 0.31
N HIS A 130 -10.03 -13.01 0.22
CA HIS A 130 -9.71 -12.34 -1.04
C HIS A 130 -9.00 -13.33 -1.98
N TYR A 131 -9.39 -13.40 -3.25
CA TYR A 131 -8.80 -14.34 -4.22
C TYR A 131 -7.27 -14.19 -4.40
N LEU A 132 -6.73 -12.96 -4.27
CA LEU A 132 -5.28 -12.69 -4.24
C LEU A 132 -4.57 -12.94 -2.91
N GLY A 133 -5.31 -13.22 -1.83
CA GLY A 133 -4.83 -13.26 -0.46
C GLY A 133 -4.28 -11.91 0.03
N TYR A 134 -3.74 -11.91 1.25
CA TYR A 134 -3.15 -10.72 1.85
C TYR A 134 -1.71 -10.53 1.37
N LYS A 135 -1.41 -9.32 0.89
CA LYS A 135 -0.06 -8.85 0.59
C LYS A 135 0.19 -7.56 1.36
N MET A 136 1.43 -7.34 1.80
CA MET A 136 1.79 -6.09 2.44
C MET A 136 1.64 -4.94 1.43
N LEU A 137 0.60 -4.14 1.62
CA LEU A 137 0.30 -3.01 0.77
C LEU A 137 1.25 -1.84 1.11
N PRO A 138 1.89 -1.21 0.11
CA PRO A 138 2.71 -0.02 0.32
C PRO A 138 1.83 1.24 0.48
N GLY A 139 2.35 2.26 1.15
CA GLY A 139 1.73 3.59 1.21
C GLY A 139 0.58 3.73 2.23
N ALA A 140 -0.04 4.92 2.23
CA ALA A 140 -1.18 5.23 3.08
C ALA A 140 -2.42 4.42 2.67
N GLN A 141 -3.13 3.91 3.66
CA GLN A 141 -4.23 2.95 3.48
C GLN A 141 -5.37 3.27 4.43
N LEU A 142 -6.59 3.28 3.89
CA LEU A 142 -7.83 3.23 4.65
C LEU A 142 -8.35 1.80 4.61
N ARG A 143 -8.87 1.33 5.74
CA ARG A 143 -9.35 -0.04 5.92
C ARG A 143 -10.63 -0.01 6.72
N TYR A 144 -11.61 -0.79 6.31
CA TYR A 144 -12.93 -0.82 6.91
C TYR A 144 -13.46 -2.25 7.07
N PHE A 145 -14.31 -2.42 8.07
CA PHE A 145 -15.21 -3.57 8.18
C PHE A 145 -16.62 -3.17 7.78
N ILE A 146 -17.32 -4.06 7.09
CA ILE A 146 -18.76 -3.96 6.87
C ILE A 146 -19.42 -4.87 7.90
N ARG A 147 -20.30 -4.33 8.75
CA ARG A 147 -20.93 -5.04 9.86
C ARG A 147 -22.43 -4.82 9.90
N ASP A 148 -23.16 -5.82 10.38
CA ASP A 148 -24.55 -5.69 10.83
C ASP A 148 -24.62 -6.09 12.30
N GLY A 149 -24.71 -5.09 13.19
CA GLY A 149 -24.47 -5.30 14.62
C GLY A 149 -23.09 -5.91 14.89
N GLU A 150 -23.04 -7.04 15.59
CA GLU A 150 -21.80 -7.78 15.87
C GLU A 150 -21.34 -8.67 14.68
N ARG A 151 -22.20 -8.88 13.68
CA ARG A 151 -21.88 -9.74 12.55
C ARG A 151 -20.93 -9.05 11.59
N LEU A 152 -19.83 -9.72 11.25
CA LEU A 152 -18.92 -9.28 10.20
C LEU A 152 -19.42 -9.75 8.84
N LEU A 153 -19.74 -8.81 7.95
CA LEU A 153 -20.22 -9.07 6.58
C LEU A 153 -19.12 -8.92 5.53
N GLY A 154 -18.03 -8.24 5.85
CA GLY A 154 -16.92 -8.06 4.91
C GLY A 154 -15.82 -7.13 5.40
N ALA A 155 -14.75 -7.08 4.61
CA ALA A 155 -13.62 -6.19 4.84
C ALA A 155 -13.22 -5.53 3.52
N ASP A 156 -13.00 -4.22 3.55
CA ASP A 156 -12.62 -3.45 2.37
C ASP A 156 -11.48 -2.48 2.68
N GLY A 157 -10.76 -2.02 1.66
CA GLY A 157 -9.66 -1.09 1.81
C GLY A 157 -9.41 -0.24 0.57
N LEU A 158 -9.02 1.01 0.80
CA LEU A 158 -8.61 1.97 -0.23
C LEU A 158 -7.12 2.27 -0.07
N TRP A 159 -6.40 2.27 -1.18
CA TRP A 159 -4.98 2.64 -1.25
C TRP A 159 -4.73 3.74 -2.27
N GLY A 160 -3.78 4.63 -1.96
CA GLY A 160 -3.50 5.89 -2.68
C GLY A 160 -2.96 5.78 -4.12
N LEU A 161 -3.25 4.70 -4.84
CA LEU A 161 -3.03 4.58 -6.29
C LEU A 161 -4.33 4.46 -7.10
N GLY A 162 -5.50 4.63 -6.48
CA GLY A 162 -6.79 4.55 -7.20
C GLY A 162 -7.15 3.13 -7.67
N LEU A 163 -6.55 2.11 -7.06
CA LEU A 163 -6.94 0.72 -7.26
C LEU A 163 -7.84 0.35 -6.07
N GLU A 164 -9.08 -0.03 -6.35
CA GLU A 164 -9.96 -0.69 -5.39
C GLU A 164 -9.48 -2.14 -5.25
N GLY A 165 -9.44 -2.69 -4.05
CA GLY A 165 -9.32 -4.13 -3.90
C GLY A 165 -10.10 -4.59 -2.69
N SER A 166 -11.19 -5.27 -3.00
CA SER A 166 -12.23 -5.70 -2.10
C SER A 166 -11.98 -7.16 -1.71
N ALA A 167 -11.84 -7.42 -0.41
CA ALA A 167 -11.79 -8.77 0.14
C ALA A 167 -13.20 -9.23 0.48
N ALA A 168 -13.94 -9.63 -0.54
CA ALA A 168 -15.29 -10.15 -0.38
C ALA A 168 -15.24 -11.58 0.16
N GLY A 169 -15.09 -11.71 1.48
CA GLY A 169 -15.23 -13.01 2.12
C GLY A 169 -16.61 -13.39 2.58
N TYR A 170 -17.54 -12.44 2.64
CA TYR A 170 -18.82 -12.69 3.28
C TYR A 170 -20.07 -12.24 2.53
N LEU A 171 -19.93 -11.80 1.29
CA LEU A 171 -21.05 -11.66 0.35
C LEU A 171 -20.55 -11.93 -1.07
N HIS A 172 -20.67 -13.16 -1.54
CA HIS A 172 -20.49 -13.56 -2.95
C HIS A 172 -21.49 -12.87 -3.92
N TRP A 173 -22.20 -11.83 -3.49
CA TRP A 173 -23.36 -11.30 -4.22
C TRP A 173 -23.11 -9.97 -4.95
N LEU A 174 -22.13 -9.14 -4.56
CA LEU A 174 -21.90 -7.87 -5.24
C LEU A 174 -21.11 -7.98 -6.56
N GLU A 175 -20.55 -9.14 -6.89
CA GLU A 175 -19.81 -9.33 -8.13
C GLU A 175 -20.68 -9.84 -9.30
N GLN A 176 -21.87 -10.41 -9.03
CA GLN A 176 -22.70 -11.03 -10.09
C GLN A 176 -23.64 -10.07 -10.83
N ARG A 177 -23.77 -8.79 -10.42
CA ARG A 177 -24.67 -7.83 -11.10
C ARG A 177 -24.15 -6.40 -11.24
N GLY A 178 -22.84 -6.21 -11.43
CA GLY A 178 -22.30 -4.93 -11.88
C GLY A 178 -22.55 -3.75 -10.92
N ALA A 179 -22.74 -4.02 -9.63
CA ALA A 179 -22.83 -3.01 -8.59
C ALA A 179 -21.51 -3.04 -7.81
N SER A 180 -20.54 -2.24 -8.25
CA SER A 180 -19.39 -1.90 -7.42
C SER A 180 -19.89 -1.44 -6.04
N ALA A 181 -19.14 -1.73 -4.98
CA ALA A 181 -19.43 -1.20 -3.65
C ALA A 181 -19.60 0.34 -3.65
N GLY A 182 -19.09 1.03 -4.68
CA GLY A 182 -19.39 2.43 -4.99
C GLY A 182 -20.88 2.76 -5.17
N ALA A 183 -21.72 1.84 -5.66
CA ALA A 183 -23.15 2.06 -5.84
C ALA A 183 -23.96 1.99 -4.52
N ALA A 184 -23.42 1.37 -3.48
CA ALA A 184 -23.98 1.41 -2.13
C ALA A 184 -23.54 2.68 -1.38
N PHE A 185 -22.33 3.16 -1.66
CA PHE A 185 -21.84 4.46 -1.18
C PHE A 185 -22.69 5.63 -1.70
N ASN A 186 -23.23 5.53 -2.92
CA ASN A 186 -24.00 6.58 -3.57
C ASN A 186 -25.51 6.59 -3.22
N ARG A 187 -26.00 5.66 -2.39
CA ARG A 187 -27.43 5.50 -2.10
C ARG A 187 -27.88 5.85 -0.68
N GLY A 188 -27.08 6.64 0.05
CA GLY A 188 -27.51 7.33 1.28
C GLY A 188 -28.00 6.46 2.44
N SER A 189 -27.88 5.12 2.35
CA SER A 189 -28.47 4.17 3.30
C SER A 189 -27.45 3.52 4.24
N VAL A 190 -26.18 3.94 4.18
CA VAL A 190 -25.13 3.49 5.10
C VAL A 190 -24.68 4.68 5.93
N ALA A 191 -25.02 4.68 7.22
CA ALA A 191 -24.48 5.67 8.14
C ALA A 191 -22.98 5.43 8.30
N LEU A 192 -22.16 6.34 7.76
CA LEU A 192 -20.76 6.47 8.16
C LEU A 192 -20.78 6.91 9.63
N SER A 193 -20.33 6.06 10.55
CA SER A 193 -20.00 6.54 11.90
C SER A 193 -18.75 7.39 11.77
N ASP A 194 -18.92 8.71 11.84
CA ASP A 194 -17.96 9.69 11.35
C ASP A 194 -16.96 10.18 12.43
N PRO A 195 -15.72 9.67 12.34
CA PRO A 195 -14.51 10.48 12.46
C PRO A 195 -13.58 10.34 11.24
N ALA A 196 -14.06 9.70 10.17
CA ALA A 196 -13.26 9.32 9.00
C ALA A 196 -13.31 10.36 7.87
N LEU A 197 -14.40 11.14 7.76
CA LEU A 197 -14.52 12.22 6.78
C LEU A 197 -13.56 13.38 7.11
N ASP A 198 -13.36 13.68 8.39
CA ASP A 198 -12.36 14.67 8.86
C ASP A 198 -10.91 14.28 8.53
N SER A 199 -10.63 12.99 8.37
CA SER A 199 -9.29 12.52 8.01
C SER A 199 -9.03 12.56 6.49
N LEU A 200 -10.09 12.46 5.67
CA LEU A 200 -10.01 12.52 4.21
C LEU A 200 -9.68 13.94 3.72
N SER A 201 -10.25 14.97 4.36
CA SER A 201 -9.92 16.37 4.09
C SER A 201 -8.47 16.71 4.48
N GLN A 202 -7.96 16.15 5.59
CA GLN A 202 -6.56 16.32 6.01
C GLN A 202 -5.55 15.52 5.16
N LEU A 203 -5.99 14.47 4.47
CA LEU A 203 -5.17 13.67 3.55
C LEU A 203 -5.22 14.16 2.09
N GLY A 204 -5.91 15.29 1.83
CA GLY A 204 -5.94 15.93 0.51
C GLY A 204 -6.88 15.26 -0.51
N PHE A 205 -7.85 14.46 -0.06
CA PHE A 205 -8.91 13.96 -0.93
C PHE A 205 -10.05 14.98 -0.97
N GLN A 206 -10.22 15.69 -2.09
CA GLN A 206 -11.41 16.49 -2.34
C GLN A 206 -12.60 15.56 -2.64
N GLU A 207 -13.76 15.89 -2.07
CA GLU A 207 -15.04 15.26 -2.39
C GLU A 207 -15.26 15.29 -3.90
N PHE A 208 -15.43 14.12 -4.52
CA PHE A 208 -15.96 14.04 -5.88
C PHE A 208 -17.46 14.34 -5.80
N GLY A 209 -17.76 15.63 -5.82
CA GLY A 209 -19.10 16.15 -5.93
C GLY A 209 -19.73 15.79 -7.28
N ASP A 210 -20.98 15.36 -7.16
CA ASP A 210 -22.03 15.23 -8.16
C ASP A 210 -21.80 16.02 -9.46
N ARG A 211 -21.66 15.31 -10.58
CA ARG A 211 -21.95 15.86 -11.91
C ARG A 211 -22.85 14.88 -12.66
N GLY A 212 -24.14 15.01 -12.38
CA GLY A 212 -25.16 14.70 -13.38
C GLY A 212 -25.00 15.62 -14.57
N GLU A 213 -24.39 15.12 -15.64
CA GLU A 213 -24.60 15.65 -16.98
C GLU A 213 -25.44 14.63 -17.76
N THR A 214 -26.73 14.91 -17.81
CA THR A 214 -27.68 14.30 -18.73
C THR A 214 -27.26 14.70 -20.15
N LEU A 215 -26.83 13.72 -20.94
CA LEU A 215 -26.64 13.90 -22.37
C LEU A 215 -28.00 14.09 -23.05
N ALA A 216 -28.16 15.24 -23.70
CA ALA A 216 -28.99 15.45 -24.88
C ALA A 216 -28.13 16.16 -25.92
#